data_AF-A0A7W3TY20-F1
#
_entry.id   AF-A0A7W3TY20-F1
#
_cell.length_a   1.000
_cell.length_b   1.000
_cell.length_c   1.000
_cell.angle_alpha   90.00
_cell.angle_beta   90.00
_cell.angle_gamma   90.00
#
_symmetry.space_group_name_H-M   'P 1'
#
loop_
_entity.id
_entity.type
_entity.pdbx_description
1 polymer ?
#
loop_
_entity_poly.entity_id
_entity_poly.type
_entity_poly.pdbx_seq_one_letter_code
_entity_poly.pdbx_strand_id
1 'polypeptide(L)'
;MRNFLKRVYEHLANISSAKTRHEKKREREHNLLEKIHKMDDDDLAIRKSKLEGKTSSGSQLTPYLFGAFLAGITITLIGFSINVLYRALPIISGYRKVNAEQLGEVKYFLAASLGGSFILLVAIIILSIWYFRKQRNDKSLLDLYKQEFDRRDKDANR
;
A
#
# COMPACT_ATOMS: atom_id res chain seq x y z
N MET A 1 -37.03 -8.19 11.33
CA MET A 1 -37.03 -6.71 11.44
C MET A 1 -35.74 -6.14 12.06
N ARG A 2 -35.23 -6.68 13.18
CA ARG A 2 -34.03 -6.20 13.90
C ARG A 2 -32.72 -6.21 13.07
N ASN A 3 -32.53 -7.17 12.17
CA ASN A 3 -31.36 -7.27 11.28
C ASN A 3 -31.36 -6.28 10.10
N PHE A 4 -32.50 -5.66 9.80
CA PHE A 4 -32.59 -4.64 8.75
C PHE A 4 -32.16 -3.28 9.31
N LEU A 5 -32.68 -2.91 10.49
CA LEU A 5 -32.31 -1.68 11.18
C LEU A 5 -30.81 -1.63 11.51
N LYS A 6 -30.20 -2.75 11.91
CA LYS A 6 -28.75 -2.82 12.16
C LYS A 6 -27.92 -2.53 10.89
N ARG A 7 -28.32 -3.10 9.74
CA ARG A 7 -27.65 -2.84 8.45
C ARG A 7 -27.82 -1.41 7.97
N VAL A 8 -29.00 -0.83 8.14
CA VAL A 8 -29.25 0.59 7.80
C VAL A 8 -28.38 1.51 8.66
N TYR A 9 -28.25 1.22 9.96
CA TYR A 9 -27.40 1.99 10.86
C TYR A 9 -25.91 1.89 10.53
N GLU A 10 -25.40 0.68 10.25
CA GLU A 10 -24.02 0.46 9.81
C GLU A 10 -23.72 1.15 8.48
N HIS A 11 -24.68 1.16 7.55
CA HIS A 11 -24.54 1.82 6.26
C HIS A 11 -24.54 3.35 6.38
N LEU A 12 -25.42 3.92 7.23
CA LEU A 12 -25.45 5.36 7.53
C LEU A 12 -24.20 5.82 8.30
N ALA A 13 -23.71 5.01 9.23
CA ALA A 13 -22.45 5.27 9.93
C ALA A 13 -21.26 5.30 8.95
N ASN A 14 -21.19 4.34 8.01
CA ASN A 14 -20.17 4.31 6.97
C ASN A 14 -20.26 5.51 6.02
N ILE A 15 -21.48 5.91 5.60
CA ILE A 15 -21.71 7.09 4.76
C ILE A 15 -21.29 8.38 5.49
N SER A 16 -21.65 8.51 6.78
CA SER A 16 -21.24 9.68 7.58
C SER A 16 -19.71 9.75 7.70
N SER A 17 -19.04 8.63 7.97
CA SER A 17 -17.57 8.60 8.06
C SER A 17 -16.90 8.86 6.70
N ALA A 18 -17.52 8.44 5.60
CA ALA A 18 -17.04 8.75 4.26
C ALA A 18 -17.19 10.24 3.95
N LYS A 19 -18.34 10.84 4.28
CA LYS A 19 -18.59 12.29 4.10
C LYS A 19 -17.60 13.13 4.92
N THR A 20 -17.40 12.81 6.19
CA THR A 20 -16.42 13.49 7.05
C THR A 20 -14.98 13.32 6.55
N ARG A 21 -14.63 12.17 5.96
CA ARG A 21 -13.32 11.96 5.31
C ARG A 21 -13.16 12.81 4.06
N HIS A 22 -14.20 12.97 3.25
CA HIS A 22 -14.18 13.83 2.08
C HIS A 22 -14.05 15.31 2.44
N GLU A 23 -14.78 15.77 3.46
CA GLU A 23 -14.68 17.14 3.97
C GLU A 23 -13.27 17.43 4.50
N LYS A 24 -12.73 16.57 5.37
CA LYS A 24 -11.34 16.70 5.85
C LYS A 24 -10.30 16.65 4.74
N LYS A 25 -10.54 15.89 3.67
CA LYS A 25 -9.64 15.84 2.51
C LYS A 25 -9.66 17.17 1.75
N ARG A 26 -10.86 17.71 1.47
CA ARG A 26 -11.03 19.00 0.80
C ARG A 26 -10.44 20.15 1.60
N GLU A 27 -10.61 20.15 2.92
CA GLU A 27 -10.01 21.15 3.80
C GLU A 27 -8.47 21.12 3.75
N ARG A 28 -7.88 19.92 3.75
CA ARG A 28 -6.42 19.78 3.58
C ARG A 28 -5.94 20.24 2.21
N GLU A 29 -6.66 19.88 1.15
CA GLU A 29 -6.36 20.32 -0.21
C GLU A 29 -6.44 21.84 -0.32
N HIS A 30 -7.47 22.46 0.28
CA HIS A 30 -7.63 23.91 0.34
C HIS A 30 -6.48 24.59 1.09
N ASN A 31 -6.11 24.10 2.27
CA ASN A 31 -5.00 24.65 3.05
C ASN A 31 -3.65 24.47 2.34
N LEU A 32 -3.49 23.40 1.56
CA LEU A 32 -2.31 23.16 0.72
C LEU A 32 -2.27 24.14 -0.46
N LEU A 33 -3.40 24.33 -1.15
CA LEU A 33 -3.55 25.34 -2.22
C LEU A 33 -3.23 26.73 -1.71
N GLU A 34 -3.75 27.13 -0.54
CA GLU A 34 -3.47 28.44 0.04
C GLU A 34 -1.97 28.64 0.33
N LYS A 35 -1.28 27.58 0.80
CA LYS A 35 0.17 27.61 0.99
C LYS A 35 0.93 27.71 -0.33
N ILE A 36 0.51 26.96 -1.35
CA ILE A 36 1.10 26.98 -2.69
C ILE A 36 0.91 28.35 -3.34
N HIS A 37 -0.28 28.96 -3.18
CA HIS A 37 -0.60 30.28 -3.69
C HIS A 37 0.31 31.38 -3.14
N LYS A 38 0.74 31.25 -1.88
CA LYS A 38 1.67 32.18 -1.23
C LYS A 38 3.15 31.91 -1.55
N MET A 39 3.47 30.89 -2.35
CA MET A 39 4.85 30.63 -2.76
C MET A 39 5.28 31.56 -3.89
N ASP A 40 6.56 31.89 -3.86
CA ASP A 40 7.26 32.58 -4.94
C ASP A 40 7.37 31.70 -6.19
N ASP A 41 7.47 32.31 -7.38
CA ASP A 41 7.47 31.58 -8.65
C ASP A 41 8.64 30.60 -8.79
N ASP A 42 9.84 30.99 -8.32
CA ASP A 42 11.02 30.14 -8.36
C ASP A 42 10.87 28.91 -7.46
N ASP A 43 10.35 29.11 -6.24
CA ASP A 43 10.08 28.04 -5.28
C ASP A 43 9.00 27.08 -5.78
N LEU A 44 7.97 27.62 -6.45
CA LEU A 44 6.90 26.86 -7.08
C LEU A 44 7.46 25.97 -8.22
N ALA A 45 8.31 26.53 -9.08
CA ALA A 45 8.94 25.83 -10.20
C ALA A 45 9.88 24.70 -9.73
N ILE A 46 10.72 24.96 -8.74
CA ILE A 46 11.65 23.97 -8.17
C ILE A 46 10.87 22.79 -7.56
N ARG A 47 9.83 23.08 -6.77
CA ARG A 47 9.02 22.03 -6.13
C ARG A 47 8.22 21.23 -7.14
N LYS A 48 7.62 21.88 -8.15
CA LYS A 48 6.95 21.21 -9.27
C LYS A 48 7.92 20.30 -10.01
N SER A 49 9.07 20.81 -10.46
CA SER A 49 10.10 20.05 -11.18
C SER A 49 10.59 18.83 -10.37
N LYS A 50 10.81 19.00 -9.06
CA LYS A 50 11.21 17.89 -8.17
C LYS A 50 10.12 16.83 -8.03
N LEU A 51 8.85 17.23 -7.94
CA LEU A 51 7.72 16.31 -7.92
C LEU A 51 7.50 15.65 -9.28
N GLU A 52 7.64 16.38 -10.39
CA GLU A 52 7.57 15.83 -11.74
C GLU A 52 8.68 14.82 -11.97
N GLY A 53 9.92 15.10 -11.56
CA GLY A 53 11.03 14.14 -11.64
C GLY A 53 10.77 12.88 -10.82
N LYS A 54 10.22 13.02 -9.61
CA LYS A 54 9.82 11.86 -8.77
C LYS A 54 8.66 11.08 -9.36
N THR A 55 7.69 11.77 -9.95
CA THR A 55 6.47 11.16 -10.49
C THR A 55 6.74 10.55 -11.86
N SER A 56 7.59 11.16 -12.71
CA SER A 56 7.98 10.70 -14.05
C SER A 56 8.95 9.52 -13.99
N SER A 57 9.98 9.61 -13.14
CA SER A 57 10.88 8.48 -12.82
C SER A 57 10.12 7.31 -12.19
N GLY A 58 8.99 7.61 -11.53
CA GLY A 58 8.06 6.63 -10.97
C GLY A 58 6.91 6.18 -11.89
N SER A 59 6.74 6.78 -13.08
CA SER A 59 5.43 6.81 -13.76
C SER A 59 5.07 5.53 -14.51
N GLN A 60 6.03 4.66 -14.82
CA GLN A 60 5.75 3.42 -15.53
C GLN A 60 6.51 2.22 -14.97
N LEU A 61 7.82 2.34 -14.71
CA LEU A 61 8.61 1.18 -14.25
C LEU A 61 8.30 0.75 -12.82
N THR A 62 8.02 1.68 -11.90
CA THR A 62 7.93 1.35 -10.47
C THR A 62 6.76 0.44 -10.11
N PRO A 63 5.54 0.60 -10.69
CA PRO A 63 4.47 -0.38 -10.53
C PRO A 63 4.84 -1.77 -11.05
N TYR A 64 5.54 -1.87 -12.18
CA TYR A 64 5.97 -3.16 -12.75
C TYR A 64 7.07 -3.81 -11.91
N LEU A 65 8.08 -3.03 -11.45
CA LEU A 65 9.12 -3.52 -10.56
C LEU A 65 8.56 -3.96 -9.22
N PHE A 66 7.61 -3.21 -8.68
CA PHE A 66 6.91 -3.58 -7.45
C PHE A 66 6.05 -4.84 -7.63
N GLY A 67 5.34 -4.94 -8.76
CA GLY A 67 4.59 -6.15 -9.13
C GLY A 67 5.48 -7.37 -9.32
N ALA A 68 6.62 -7.21 -10.00
CA ALA A 68 7.62 -8.27 -10.19
C ALA A 68 8.26 -8.70 -8.86
N PHE A 69 8.52 -7.75 -7.96
CA PHE A 69 8.99 -8.03 -6.60
C PHE A 69 7.97 -8.86 -5.80
N LEU A 70 6.69 -8.46 -5.83
CA LEU A 70 5.61 -9.22 -5.18
C LEU A 70 5.43 -10.61 -5.81
N ALA A 71 5.51 -10.72 -7.13
CA ALA A 71 5.44 -12.00 -7.83
C ALA A 71 6.62 -12.91 -7.43
N GLY A 72 7.84 -12.37 -7.36
CA GLY A 72 9.03 -13.08 -6.91
C GLY A 72 8.87 -13.63 -5.49
N ILE A 73 8.42 -12.79 -4.54
CA ILE A 73 8.15 -13.23 -3.16
C ILE A 73 7.08 -14.32 -3.14
N THR A 74 6.03 -14.18 -3.94
CA THR A 74 4.94 -15.17 -4.00
C THR A 74 5.45 -16.52 -4.51
N ILE A 75 6.26 -16.53 -5.57
CA ILE A 75 6.87 -17.76 -6.10
C ILE A 75 7.79 -18.41 -5.06
N THR A 76 8.62 -17.62 -4.37
CA THR A 76 9.48 -18.12 -3.30
C THR A 76 8.68 -18.70 -2.14
N LEU A 77 7.61 -18.04 -1.69
CA LEU A 77 6.74 -18.54 -0.62
C LEU A 77 6.03 -19.83 -1.02
N ILE A 78 5.55 -19.94 -2.26
CA ILE A 78 4.93 -21.17 -2.77
C ILE A 78 5.95 -22.30 -2.82
N GLY A 79 7.14 -22.07 -3.41
CA GLY A 79 8.20 -23.07 -3.48
C GLY A 79 8.69 -23.52 -2.11
N PHE A 80 8.82 -22.58 -1.17
CA PHE A 80 9.14 -22.88 0.22
C PHE A 80 8.06 -23.71 0.90
N SER A 81 6.78 -23.33 0.74
CA SER A 81 5.65 -24.07 1.29
C SER A 81 5.58 -25.50 0.75
N ILE A 82 5.81 -25.70 -0.55
CA ILE A 82 5.88 -27.03 -1.17
C ILE A 82 7.03 -27.85 -0.56
N ASN A 83 8.21 -27.26 -0.37
CA ASN A 83 9.36 -27.95 0.23
C ASN A 83 9.10 -28.35 1.70
N VAL A 84 8.53 -27.44 2.48
CA VAL A 84 8.07 -27.71 3.86
C VAL A 84 7.05 -28.85 3.86
N LEU A 85 6.08 -28.81 2.94
CA LEU A 85 5.05 -29.83 2.82
C LEU A 85 5.64 -31.20 2.45
N TYR A 86 6.58 -31.26 1.49
CA TYR A 86 7.28 -32.50 1.10
C TYR A 86 8.06 -33.13 2.26
N ARG A 87 8.68 -32.33 3.12
CA ARG A 87 9.42 -32.82 4.30
C ARG A 87 8.48 -33.27 5.42
N ALA A 88 7.36 -32.59 5.58
CA ALA A 88 6.40 -32.87 6.65
C ALA A 88 5.39 -33.99 6.30
N LEU A 89 5.00 -34.14 5.03
CA LEU A 89 3.96 -35.09 4.60
C LEU A 89 4.24 -36.55 5.02
N PRO A 90 5.45 -37.11 4.79
CA PRO A 90 5.75 -38.51 5.11
C PRO A 90 5.68 -38.82 6.61
N ILE A 91 5.84 -37.78 7.43
CA ILE A 91 5.86 -37.84 8.89
C ILE A 91 4.43 -37.71 9.42
N ILE A 92 3.63 -36.82 8.83
CA ILE A 92 2.23 -36.61 9.21
C ILE A 92 1.32 -37.74 8.70
N SER A 93 1.61 -38.33 7.53
CA SER A 93 0.82 -39.41 6.94
C SER A 93 1.09 -40.78 7.54
N GLY A 94 2.00 -40.89 8.53
CA GLY A 94 2.37 -42.15 9.17
C GLY A 94 3.15 -43.12 8.27
N TYR A 95 3.53 -42.70 7.06
CA TYR A 95 4.28 -43.52 6.11
C TYR A 95 5.71 -43.83 6.57
N ARG A 96 6.27 -43.01 7.47
CA ARG A 96 7.60 -43.20 8.05
C ARG A 96 7.46 -43.36 9.57
N LYS A 97 8.09 -44.38 10.16
CA LYS A 97 8.27 -44.42 11.62
C LYS A 97 9.34 -43.41 12.01
N VAL A 98 8.97 -42.45 12.84
CA VAL A 98 9.79 -41.28 13.17
C VAL A 98 9.92 -41.17 14.68
N ASN A 99 11.13 -40.94 15.19
CA ASN A 99 11.35 -40.77 16.64
C ASN A 99 10.79 -39.44 17.14
N ALA A 100 10.55 -39.35 18.45
CA ALA A 100 9.97 -38.15 19.09
C ALA A 100 10.78 -36.87 18.83
N GLU A 101 12.12 -36.95 18.78
CA GLU A 101 13.00 -35.82 18.42
C GLU A 101 12.74 -35.30 17.00
N GLN A 102 12.73 -36.20 16.01
CA GLN A 102 12.48 -35.84 14.61
C GLN A 102 11.07 -35.27 14.40
N LEU A 103 10.09 -35.73 15.16
CA LEU A 103 8.73 -35.15 15.17
C LEU A 103 8.73 -33.73 15.77
N GLY A 104 9.54 -33.50 16.82
CA GLY A 104 9.74 -32.20 17.45
C GLY A 104 10.37 -31.18 16.50
N GLU A 105 11.45 -31.58 15.81
CA GLU A 105 12.14 -30.74 14.81
C GLU A 105 11.19 -30.28 13.70
N VAL A 106 10.35 -31.18 13.19
CA VAL A 106 9.41 -30.87 12.10
C VAL A 106 8.31 -29.91 12.56
N LYS A 107 7.79 -30.09 13.78
CA LYS A 107 6.81 -29.15 14.38
C LYS A 107 7.42 -27.77 14.56
N TYR A 108 8.65 -27.70 15.07
CA TYR A 108 9.36 -26.44 15.26
C TYR A 108 9.64 -25.74 13.91
N PHE A 109 10.08 -26.52 12.92
CA PHE A 109 10.32 -26.04 11.56
C PHE A 109 9.04 -25.53 10.89
N LEU A 110 7.91 -26.25 11.03
CA LEU A 110 6.59 -25.82 10.54
C LEU A 110 6.12 -24.53 11.23
N ALA A 111 6.24 -24.46 12.55
CA ALA A 111 5.84 -23.28 13.32
C ALA A 111 6.69 -22.05 12.96
N ALA A 112 8.01 -22.22 12.86
CA ALA A 112 8.93 -21.15 12.43
C ALA A 112 8.66 -20.70 10.99
N SER A 113 8.41 -21.66 10.09
CA SER A 113 8.07 -21.42 8.69
C SER A 113 6.75 -20.64 8.54
N LEU A 114 5.69 -21.09 9.21
CA LEU A 114 4.37 -20.44 9.16
C LEU A 114 4.42 -19.06 9.83
N GLY A 115 5.06 -18.95 11.00
CA GLY A 115 5.23 -17.69 11.72
C GLY A 115 6.05 -16.67 10.92
N GLY A 116 7.19 -17.09 10.37
CA GLY A 116 8.04 -16.25 9.54
C GLY A 116 7.33 -15.76 8.28
N SER A 117 6.61 -16.65 7.60
CA SER A 117 5.83 -16.30 6.40
C SER A 117 4.70 -15.33 6.70
N PHE A 118 4.02 -15.48 7.84
CA PHE A 118 2.97 -14.56 8.27
C PHE A 118 3.52 -13.16 8.55
N ILE A 119 4.65 -13.05 9.25
CA ILE A 119 5.30 -11.75 9.52
C ILE A 119 5.70 -11.06 8.21
N LEU A 120 6.28 -11.81 7.27
CA LEU A 120 6.64 -11.32 5.94
C LEU A 120 5.43 -10.79 5.17
N LEU A 121 4.32 -11.54 5.16
CA LEU A 121 3.08 -11.11 4.51
C LEU A 121 2.54 -9.81 5.11
N VAL A 122 2.50 -9.70 6.44
CA VAL A 122 2.04 -8.47 7.13
C VAL A 122 2.94 -7.28 6.77
N ALA A 123 4.26 -7.47 6.78
CA ALA A 123 5.21 -6.42 6.40
C ALA A 123 4.98 -5.94 4.95
N ILE A 124 4.78 -6.86 4.02
CA ILE A 124 4.50 -6.55 2.61
C ILE A 124 3.20 -5.76 2.46
N ILE A 125 2.13 -6.14 3.18
CA ILE A 125 0.85 -5.42 3.14
C ILE A 125 1.03 -3.98 3.64
N ILE A 126 1.73 -3.80 4.77
CA ILE A 126 1.99 -2.47 5.34
C ILE A 126 2.80 -1.61 4.36
N LEU A 127 3.88 -2.16 3.80
CA LEU A 127 4.71 -1.46 2.82
C LEU A 127 3.93 -1.10 1.57
N SER A 128 3.07 -2.01 1.08
CA SER A 128 2.20 -1.77 -0.08
C SER A 128 1.23 -0.62 0.19
N ILE A 129 0.54 -0.63 1.33
CA ILE A 129 -0.40 0.43 1.71
C ILE A 129 0.32 1.77 1.82
N TRP A 130 1.50 1.81 2.45
CA TRP A 130 2.31 3.01 2.59
C TRP A 130 2.77 3.54 1.23
N TYR A 131 3.27 2.66 0.36
CA TYR A 131 3.71 2.99 -0.99
C TYR A 131 2.59 3.59 -1.83
N PHE A 132 1.42 2.94 -1.90
CA PHE A 132 0.27 3.46 -2.64
C PHE A 132 -0.26 4.78 -2.07
N ARG A 133 -0.27 4.93 -0.74
CA ARG A 133 -0.65 6.20 -0.10
C ARG A 133 0.31 7.33 -0.48
N LYS A 134 1.61 7.08 -0.42
CA LYS A 134 2.63 8.06 -0.80
C LYS A 134 2.49 8.46 -2.27
N GLN A 135 2.36 7.49 -3.17
CA GLN A 135 2.20 7.75 -4.60
C GLN A 135 0.94 8.59 -4.92
N ARG A 136 -0.20 8.30 -4.26
CA ARG A 136 -1.42 9.11 -4.40
C ARG A 136 -1.24 10.54 -3.89
N ASN A 137 -0.58 10.72 -2.75
CA ASN A 137 -0.34 12.05 -2.18
C ASN A 137 0.61 12.87 -3.06
N ASP A 138 1.69 12.27 -3.55
CA ASP A 138 2.65 12.94 -4.44
C ASP A 138 1.98 13.36 -5.75
N LYS A 139 1.13 12.49 -6.34
CA LYS A 139 0.33 12.84 -7.53
C LYS A 139 -0.66 13.98 -7.24
N SER A 140 -1.37 13.91 -6.13
CA SER A 140 -2.31 14.96 -5.73
C SER A 140 -1.63 16.30 -5.50
N LEU A 141 -0.44 16.31 -4.88
CA LEU A 141 0.37 17.52 -4.71
C LEU A 141 0.82 18.08 -6.06
N LEU A 142 1.28 17.21 -6.96
CA LEU A 142 1.69 17.63 -8.30
C LEU A 142 0.54 18.27 -9.09
N ASP A 143 -0.67 17.71 -9.00
CA ASP A 143 -1.85 18.28 -9.63
C ASP A 143 -2.17 19.68 -9.08
N LEU A 144 -2.01 19.90 -7.77
CA LEU A 144 -2.17 21.23 -7.16
C LEU A 144 -1.12 22.24 -7.63
N TYR A 145 0.14 21.84 -7.77
CA TYR A 145 1.19 22.69 -8.33
C TYR A 145 0.92 23.06 -9.80
N LYS A 146 0.44 22.10 -10.61
CA LYS A 146 0.06 22.36 -12.01
C LYS A 146 -1.11 23.33 -12.11
N GLN A 147 -2.13 23.16 -11.27
CA GLN A 147 -3.28 24.05 -11.22
C GLN A 147 -2.89 25.51 -10.92
N GLU A 148 -1.96 25.72 -9.99
CA GLU A 148 -1.50 27.09 -9.66
C GLU A 148 -0.67 27.70 -10.79
N PHE A 149 0.20 26.93 -11.45
CA PHE A 149 0.92 27.36 -12.64
C PHE A 149 -0.03 27.77 -13.77
N ASP A 150 -1.00 26.93 -14.10
CA ASP A 150 -2.00 27.21 -15.14
C ASP A 150 -2.83 28.46 -14.84
N ARG A 151 -3.04 28.78 -13.55
CA ARG A 151 -3.73 30.00 -13.11
C ARG A 151 -2.87 31.24 -13.35
N ARG A 152 -1.60 31.22 -12.93
CA ARG A 152 -0.66 32.34 -13.09
C ARG A 152 -0.38 32.64 -14.57
N ASP A 153 -0.25 31.60 -15.40
CA ASP A 153 -0.09 31.76 -16.85
C ASP A 153 -1.32 32.41 -17.51
N LYS A 154 -2.54 32.11 -17.02
CA LYS A 154 -3.77 32.76 -17.51
C LYS A 154 -3.88 34.21 -17.07
N ASP A 155 -3.48 34.51 -15.84
CA ASP A 155 -3.51 35.87 -15.29
C ASP A 155 -2.45 36.75 -15.97
N ALA A 156 -1.29 36.20 -16.34
CA ALA A 156 -0.23 36.92 -17.06
C ALA A 156 -0.55 37.22 -18.53
N ASN A 157 -1.50 36.48 -19.14
CA ASN A 157 -1.92 36.63 -20.53
C ASN A 157 -3.25 37.41 -20.69
N ARG A 158 -3.74 38.04 -19.63
CA ARG A 158 -4.93 38.93 -19.62
C ARG A 158 -4.51 40.38 -19.48
#